data_AF-A0A4R2RTU8-F1
#
_entry.id   AF-A0A4R2RTU8-F1
#
_cell.length_a   1.000
_cell.length_b   1.000
_cell.length_c   1.000
_cell.angle_alpha   90.00
_cell.angle_beta   90.00
_cell.angle_gamma   90.00
#
_symmetry.space_group_name_H-M   'P 1'
#
loop_
_entity.id
_entity.type
_entity.pdbx_description
1 polymer ?
#
loop_
_entity_poly.entity_id
_entity_poly.type
_entity_poly.pdbx_seq_one_letter_code
_entity_poly.pdbx_strand_id
1 'polypeptide(L)' 'MWTKFARLFVVKTKFEAFLVIYGLGLGAVERGMHYLQQYPGYGGWLLFAACPIAVFMAGGRLIDSVDPSRDR' A
#
# COMPACT_ATOMS: atom_id res chain seq x y z
N MET A 1 5.71 -28.69 2.55
CA MET A 1 4.67 -28.04 1.71
C MET A 1 4.41 -26.57 2.08
N TRP A 2 4.51 -26.16 3.35
CA TRP A 2 4.26 -24.79 3.81
C TRP A 2 5.23 -23.72 3.24
N THR A 3 6.44 -24.11 2.87
CA THR A 3 7.46 -23.22 2.28
C THR A 3 7.06 -22.66 0.91
N LYS A 4 6.18 -23.35 0.17
CA LYS A 4 5.67 -22.86 -1.13
C LYS A 4 4.64 -21.75 -0.97
N PHE A 5 3.81 -21.81 0.07
CA PHE A 5 2.86 -20.74 0.40
C PHE A 5 3.55 -19.47 0.89
N ALA A 6 4.61 -19.62 1.69
CA ALA A 6 5.40 -18.48 2.15
C ALA A 6 6.02 -17.67 0.99
N ARG A 7 6.32 -18.31 -0.15
CA ARG A 7 6.87 -17.63 -1.34
C ARG A 7 5.89 -16.69 -2.03
N LEU A 8 4.57 -16.83 -1.85
CA LEU A 8 3.60 -15.87 -2.38
C LEU A 8 3.64 -14.52 -1.65
N PHE A 9 4.13 -14.49 -0.41
CA PHE A 9 4.30 -13.26 0.37
C PHE A 9 5.68 -12.61 0.19
N VAL A 10 6.53 -13.19 -0.66
CA VAL A 10 7.85 -12.64 -0.97
C VAL A 10 7.74 -11.86 -2.27
N VAL A 11 7.74 -10.53 -2.17
CA VAL A 11 7.78 -9.63 -3.32
C VAL A 11 9.18 -9.67 -3.93
N LYS A 12 9.31 -10.15 -5.16
CA LYS A 12 10.60 -10.24 -5.88
C LYS A 12 10.74 -9.27 -7.03
N THR A 13 9.63 -8.87 -7.64
CA THR A 13 9.65 -8.05 -8.85
C THR A 13 9.02 -6.69 -8.61
N LYS A 14 9.43 -5.69 -9.40
CA LYS A 14 8.80 -4.36 -9.40
C LYS A 14 7.31 -4.47 -9.71
N PHE A 15 6.91 -5.39 -10.58
CA PHE A 15 5.50 -5.64 -10.91
C PHE A 15 4.69 -6.14 -9.69
N GLU A 16 5.21 -7.11 -8.94
CA GLU A 16 4.56 -7.57 -7.69
C GLU A 16 4.46 -6.44 -6.67
N ALA A 17 5.50 -5.60 -6.54
CA ALA A 17 5.46 -4.45 -5.65
C ALA A 17 4.34 -3.47 -6.05
N PHE A 18 4.20 -3.14 -7.34
CA PHE A 18 3.10 -2.30 -7.82
C PHE A 18 1.72 -2.94 -7.57
N LEU A 19 1.59 -4.26 -7.74
CA LEU A 19 0.35 -4.98 -7.51
C LEU A 19 -0.07 -4.94 -6.03
N VAL A 20 0.90 -5.07 -5.12
CA VAL A 20 0.67 -4.90 -3.66
C VAL A 20 0.27 -3.47 -3.33
N ILE A 21 0.99 -2.46 -3.86
CA ILE A 21 0.69 -1.04 -3.62
C ILE A 21 -0.71 -0.70 -4.13
N TYR A 22 -1.09 -1.22 -5.30
CA TYR A 22 -2.42 -1.04 -5.87
C TYR A 22 -3.50 -1.65 -4.96
N GLY A 23 -3.32 -2.88 -4.48
CA GLY A 23 -4.25 -3.51 -3.55
C GLY A 23 -4.40 -2.75 -2.22
N LEU A 24 -3.28 -2.30 -1.65
CA LEU A 24 -3.27 -1.47 -0.44
C LEU A 24 -3.95 -0.11 -0.66
N GLY A 25 -3.73 0.52 -1.83
CA GLY A 25 -4.34 1.78 -2.21
C GLY A 25 -5.86 1.67 -2.37
N LEU A 26 -6.33 0.61 -3.01
CA LEU A 26 -7.75 0.37 -3.22
C LEU A 26 -8.50 0.20 -1.89
N GLY A 27 -7.93 -0.58 -0.95
CA GLY A 27 -8.47 -0.72 0.40
C GLY A 27 -8.40 0.57 1.24
N ALA A 28 -7.34 1.37 1.06
CA ALA A 28 -7.19 2.66 1.73
C ALA A 28 -8.25 3.68 1.28
N VAL A 29 -8.59 3.70 -0.01
CA VAL A 29 -9.65 4.56 -0.56
C VAL A 29 -11.03 4.12 -0.06
N GLU A 30 -11.32 2.81 -0.06
CA GLU A 30 -12.60 2.29 0.45
C GLU A 30 -12.80 2.64 1.93
N ARG A 31 -11.74 2.47 2.76
CA ARG A 31 -11.75 2.89 4.17
C ARG A 31 -11.86 4.41 4.32
N GLY A 32 -11.15 5.16 3.48
CA GLY A 32 -11.23 6.61 3.41
C GLY A 32 -12.67 7.09 3.20
N MET A 33 -13.37 6.52 2.23
CA MET A 33 -14.76 6.87 1.93
C MET A 33 -15.67 6.62 3.13
N HIS A 34 -15.40 5.54 3.88
CA HIS A 34 -16.12 5.26 5.12
C HIS A 34 -15.90 6.34 6.18
N TYR A 35 -14.69 6.91 6.30
CA TYR A 35 -14.41 8.03 7.21
C TYR A 35 -15.14 9.31 6.81
N LEU A 36 -15.32 9.56 5.50
CA LEU A 36 -16.09 10.69 5.00
C LEU A 36 -17.58 10.60 5.36
N GLN A 37 -18.12 9.37 5.39
CA GLN A 37 -19.51 9.09 5.77
C GLN A 37 -19.73 9.18 7.29
N GLN A 38 -18.78 8.70 8.09
CA GLN A 38 -18.90 8.68 9.56
C GLN A 38 -18.56 10.03 10.20
N TYR A 39 -17.65 10.80 9.61
CA TYR A 39 -17.18 12.08 10.15
C TYR A 39 -17.36 13.21 9.13
N PRO A 40 -18.59 13.75 8.99
CA PRO A 40 -18.84 14.86 8.08
C PRO A 40 -18.08 16.11 8.55
N GLY A 41 -17.18 16.61 7.71
CA GLY A 41 -16.41 17.82 7.96
C GLY A 41 -14.94 17.72 7.52
N TYR A 42 -14.12 18.71 7.90
CA TYR A 42 -12.70 18.76 7.55
C TYR A 42 -11.90 17.57 8.12
N GLY A 43 -12.30 17.02 9.27
CA GLY A 43 -11.66 15.86 9.89
C GLY A 43 -11.75 14.59 9.04
N GLY A 44 -12.90 14.33 8.41
CA GLY A 44 -13.09 13.19 7.51
C GLY A 44 -12.21 13.28 6.27
N TRP A 45 -12.06 14.47 5.69
CA TRP A 45 -11.17 14.71 4.55
C TRP A 45 -9.68 14.55 4.91
N LEU A 46 -9.28 14.97 6.11
CA LEU A 46 -7.91 14.82 6.59
C LEU A 46 -7.57 13.34 6.82
N LEU A 47 -8.49 12.58 7.43
CA LEU A 47 -8.37 11.13 7.59
C LEU A 47 -8.42 10.39 6.25
N PHE A 48 -9.27 10.84 5.32
CA PHE A 48 -9.33 10.32 3.95
C PHE A 48 -8.00 10.50 3.23
N ALA A 49 -7.37 11.68 3.32
CA ALA A 49 -6.09 11.95 2.66
C ALA A 49 -4.91 11.24 3.34
N ALA A 50 -4.94 11.09 4.67
CA ALA A 50 -3.89 10.41 5.41
C ALA A 50 -3.70 8.94 5.00
N CYS A 51 -4.79 8.22 4.72
CA CYS A 51 -4.77 6.81 4.30
C CYS A 51 -3.94 6.54 3.03
N PRO A 52 -4.22 7.17 1.86
CA PRO A 52 -3.43 6.99 0.65
C PRO A 52 -2.01 7.58 0.79
N ILE A 53 -1.81 8.67 1.53
CA ILE A 53 -0.46 9.22 1.80
C ILE A 53 0.42 8.18 2.50
N ALA A 54 -0.12 7.45 3.49
CA ALA A 54 0.60 6.36 4.14
C ALA A 54 0.95 5.22 3.17
N VAL A 55 0.04 4.87 2.24
CA VAL A 55 0.29 3.86 1.21
C VAL A 55 1.37 4.31 0.23
N PHE A 56 1.42 5.58 -0.17
CA PHE A 56 2.47 6.10 -1.05
C PHE A 56 3.85 6.06 -0.39
N MET A 57 3.94 6.44 0.89
CA MET A 57 5.21 6.34 1.65
C MET A 57 5.68 4.89 1.77
N ALA A 58 4.77 3.97 2.10
CA ALA A 58 5.07 2.54 2.17
C ALA A 58 5.43 1.97 0.79
N GLY A 59 4.74 2.41 -0.26
CA GLY A 59 4.96 1.96 -1.63
C GLY A 59 6.31 2.40 -2.19
N GLY A 60 6.72 3.64 -1.93
CA GLY A 60 8.07 4.10 -2.30
C GLY A 60 9.16 3.22 -1.66
N ARG A 61 9.01 2.90 -0.37
CA ARG A 61 9.95 2.04 0.37
C ARG A 61 9.93 0.59 -0.11
N LEU A 62 8.76 0.09 -0.53
CA LEU A 62 8.62 -1.25 -1.11
C LEU A 62 9.31 -1.33 -2.48
N ILE A 63 9.12 -0.34 -3.34
CA ILE A 63 9.76 -0.25 -4.66
C ILE A 63 11.28 -0.17 -4.51
N ASP A 64 11.77 0.65 -3.57
CA ASP A 64 13.21 0.78 -3.26
C ASP A 64 13.81 -0.53 -2.73
N SER A 65 13.04 -1.31 -1.96
CA SER A 65 13.49 -2.60 -1.43
C SER A 65 13.56 -3.71 -2.48
N VAL A 66 12.83 -3.58 -3.59
CA VAL A 66 12.88 -4.54 -4.72
C VAL A 66 13.76 -4.04 -5.86
N ASP A 67 14.41 -2.89 -5.72
CA ASP A 67 15.33 -2.38 -6.74
C ASP A 67 16.66 -3.13 -6.69
N PRO A 68 17.03 -3.89 -7.74
CA PRO A 68 18.30 -4.63 -7.78
C PRO A 68 19.53 -3.71 -7.76
N SER A 69 19.37 -2.41 -8.04
CA SER A 69 20.46 -1.44 -8.10
C SER A 69 21.01 -1.07 -6.72
N ARG A 70 20.29 -1.40 -5.64
CA ARG A 70 20.69 -1.11 -4.26
C ARG A 70 21.76 -2.08 -3.71
N ASP A 71 21.95 -3.22 -4.37
CA ASP A 71 22.96 -4.24 -4.04
C ASP A 71 24.22 -4.19 -4.93
N ARG A 72 24.39 -3.15 -5.77
CA ARG A 72 25.61 -2.92 -6.57
C ARG A 72 26.48 -1.79 -6.00
#